data_AF-A0AAW9IZ95-F1
#
_entry.id   AF-A0AAW9IZ95-F1
#
_cell.length_a   1.000
_cell.length_b   1.000
_cell.length_c   1.000
_cell.angle_alpha   90.00
_cell.angle_beta   90.00
_cell.angle_gamma   90.00
#
_symmetry.space_group_name_H-M   'P 1'
#
loop_
_entity.id
_entity.type
_entity.pdbx_description
1 polymer ?
#
loop_
_entity_poly.entity_id
_entity_poly.type
_entity_poly.pdbx_seq_one_letter_code
_entity_poly.pdbx_strand_id
1 'polypeptide(L)'
;DYFTGSYSTIFMSRNRKKKWDEQSFTIQASGRQAPIHPGGLPMEKVDKDKWIFTDGEENNRRLSVKEIKRIQTFPDWFYISNGKNDGIIDNGRLDKIYKQVGNAVPVFLARAVAKPIADWAVEYRR
;
A
#
# COMPACT_ATOMS: atom_id res chain seq x y z
N ASP A 1 -3.42 9.81 7.35
CA ASP A 1 -2.29 10.40 6.62
C ASP A 1 -1.80 9.54 5.48
N TYR A 2 -1.19 10.18 4.48
CA TYR A 2 -0.60 9.58 3.30
C TYR A 2 0.70 10.30 2.93
N PHE A 3 1.61 9.61 2.24
CA PHE A 3 2.89 10.19 1.84
C PHE A 3 2.71 11.27 0.77
N THR A 4 3.26 12.47 1.01
CA THR A 4 3.22 13.62 0.09
C THR A 4 4.57 13.82 -0.61
N GLY A 5 4.56 14.47 -1.78
CA GLY A 5 5.78 14.79 -2.52
C GLY A 5 5.73 14.30 -3.96
N SER A 6 6.66 14.82 -4.76
CA SER A 6 6.69 14.64 -6.22
C SER A 6 6.82 13.18 -6.66
N TYR A 7 6.39 12.93 -7.90
CA TYR A 7 6.52 11.64 -8.56
C TYR A 7 7.81 11.59 -9.36
N SER A 8 8.61 10.54 -9.21
CA SER A 8 9.78 10.33 -10.08
C SER A 8 9.35 9.91 -11.49
N THR A 9 10.19 10.20 -12.49
CA THR A 9 10.01 9.71 -13.86
C THR A 9 9.78 8.19 -13.95
N ILE A 10 10.51 7.40 -13.15
CA ILE A 10 10.33 5.94 -13.05
C ILE A 10 8.97 5.55 -12.43
N PHE A 11 8.43 6.37 -11.54
CA PHE A 11 7.09 6.13 -10.99
C PHE A 11 6.05 6.32 -12.08
N MET A 12 6.19 7.41 -12.84
CA MET A 12 5.31 7.82 -13.95
C MET A 12 5.52 7.00 -15.23
N SER A 13 6.47 6.06 -15.28
CA SER A 13 6.68 5.25 -16.48
C SER A 13 5.67 4.12 -16.64
N ARG A 14 4.87 3.84 -15.61
CA ARG A 14 3.87 2.77 -15.57
C ARG A 14 2.59 3.29 -14.94
N ASN A 15 1.49 2.60 -15.18
CA ASN A 15 0.25 2.88 -14.47
C ASN A 15 0.42 2.59 -12.96
N ARG A 16 0.01 3.54 -12.12
CA ARG A 16 0.03 3.46 -10.65
C ARG A 16 -1.36 3.62 -10.03
N LYS A 17 -2.40 3.81 -10.85
CA LYS A 17 -3.77 4.06 -10.44
C LYS A 17 -4.69 2.96 -10.98
N LYS A 18 -5.37 2.28 -10.07
CA LYS A 18 -6.42 1.29 -10.38
C LYS A 18 -7.79 1.93 -10.22
N LYS A 19 -8.79 1.40 -10.91
CA LYS A 19 -10.20 1.78 -10.71
C LYS A 19 -10.74 1.18 -9.41
N TRP A 20 -11.91 1.65 -8.98
CA TRP A 20 -12.58 1.20 -7.76
C TRP A 20 -12.99 -0.29 -7.79
N ASP A 21 -13.26 -0.82 -8.97
CA ASP A 21 -13.67 -2.19 -9.24
C ASP A 21 -12.48 -3.13 -9.54
N GLU A 22 -11.26 -2.60 -9.55
CA GLU A 22 -10.05 -3.38 -9.79
C GLU A 22 -9.30 -3.72 -8.50
N GLN A 23 -8.59 -4.85 -8.50
CA GLN A 23 -7.66 -5.18 -7.43
C GLN A 23 -6.50 -4.17 -7.39
N SER A 24 -6.16 -3.70 -6.18
CA SER A 24 -4.99 -2.84 -5.96
C SER A 24 -3.69 -3.53 -6.40
N PHE A 25 -2.72 -2.72 -6.82
CA PHE A 25 -1.33 -3.16 -6.91
C PHE A 25 -0.78 -3.60 -5.55
N THR A 26 0.29 -4.39 -5.59
CA THR A 26 1.06 -4.76 -4.40
C THR A 26 1.49 -3.53 -3.61
N ILE A 27 1.21 -3.53 -2.31
CA ILE A 27 1.67 -2.47 -1.41
C ILE A 27 3.17 -2.65 -1.17
N GLN A 28 3.96 -1.73 -1.69
CA GLN A 28 5.41 -1.74 -1.51
C GLN A 28 5.80 -1.19 -0.14
N ALA A 29 6.98 -1.60 0.34
CA ALA A 29 7.59 -1.14 1.58
C ALA A 29 8.19 0.28 1.47
N SER A 30 7.50 1.19 0.78
CA SER A 30 7.88 2.59 0.60
C SER A 30 6.64 3.46 0.38
N GLY A 31 6.51 4.53 1.15
CA GLY A 31 5.45 5.52 0.98
C GLY A 31 5.56 6.26 -0.35
N ARG A 32 6.79 6.56 -0.79
CA ARG A 32 7.03 7.25 -2.07
C ARG A 32 6.55 6.47 -3.29
N GLN A 33 6.59 5.13 -3.20
CA GLN A 33 6.19 4.22 -4.28
C GLN A 33 4.79 3.61 -4.06
N ALA A 34 4.04 4.08 -3.05
CA ALA A 34 2.70 3.59 -2.79
C ALA A 34 1.78 3.82 -4.01
N PRO A 35 0.84 2.90 -4.29
CA PRO A 35 -0.13 3.09 -5.36
C PRO A 35 -0.97 4.36 -5.19
N ILE A 36 -1.52 4.86 -6.28
CA ILE A 36 -2.40 6.02 -6.32
C ILE A 36 -3.83 5.59 -6.00
N HIS A 37 -4.52 6.42 -5.22
CA HIS A 37 -5.91 6.22 -4.86
C HIS A 37 -6.82 6.24 -6.11
N PRO A 38 -7.86 5.39 -6.19
CA PRO A 38 -8.72 5.28 -7.38
C PRO A 38 -9.53 6.53 -7.75
N GLY A 39 -9.77 7.44 -6.80
CA GLY A 39 -10.49 8.70 -7.06
C GLY A 39 -9.78 9.63 -8.05
N GLY A 40 -10.52 10.42 -8.83
CA GLY A 40 -10.02 11.24 -9.96
C GLY A 40 -10.04 10.46 -11.29
N LEU A 41 -9.39 10.98 -12.33
CA LEU A 41 -9.31 10.32 -13.64
C LEU A 41 -8.25 9.22 -13.70
N PRO A 42 -8.44 8.14 -14.48
CA PRO A 42 -7.42 7.12 -14.66
C PRO A 42 -6.13 7.71 -15.27
N MET A 43 -4.99 7.08 -15.00
CA MET A 43 -3.77 7.43 -15.74
C MET A 43 -3.90 7.02 -17.21
N GLU A 44 -3.35 7.83 -18.11
CA GLU A 44 -3.30 7.53 -19.54
C GLU A 44 -1.87 7.26 -20.01
N LYS A 45 -1.72 6.27 -20.89
CA LYS A 45 -0.45 5.92 -21.50
C LYS A 45 -0.22 6.79 -22.73
N VAL A 46 0.82 7.62 -22.69
CA VAL A 46 1.18 8.53 -23.79
C VAL A 46 2.42 8.08 -24.56
N ASP A 47 3.24 7.21 -23.97
CA ASP A 47 4.41 6.61 -24.62
C ASP A 47 4.73 5.23 -24.01
N LYS A 48 5.71 4.50 -24.55
CA LYS A 48 6.18 3.19 -24.06
C LYS A 48 6.44 3.19 -22.56
N ASP A 49 7.16 4.20 -22.08
CA ASP A 49 7.59 4.36 -20.70
C ASP A 49 7.08 5.68 -20.08
N LYS A 50 5.89 6.13 -20.49
CA LYS A 50 5.30 7.39 -20.00
C LYS A 50 3.79 7.28 -19.82
N TRP A 51 3.37 7.52 -18.59
CA TRP A 51 1.98 7.70 -18.19
C TRP A 51 1.81 9.07 -17.57
N ILE A 52 0.62 9.64 -17.69
CA ILE A 52 0.29 10.96 -17.15
C ILE A 52 -0.99 10.93 -16.32
N PHE A 53 -1.11 11.89 -15.40
CA PHE A 53 -2.37 12.25 -14.78
C PHE A 53 -3.03 13.31 -15.65
N THR A 54 -4.14 12.97 -16.29
CA THR A 54 -4.87 13.89 -17.18
C THR A 54 -5.59 15.00 -16.42
N ASP A 55 -5.89 14.77 -15.16
CA ASP A 55 -6.53 15.69 -14.22
C ASP A 55 -5.56 16.37 -13.25
N GLY A 56 -4.24 16.33 -13.49
CA GLY A 56 -3.24 16.99 -12.64
C GLY A 56 -2.78 16.17 -11.43
N GLU A 57 -1.61 16.50 -10.88
CA GLU A 57 -1.00 15.77 -9.77
C GLU A 57 -1.75 15.98 -8.44
N GLU A 58 -2.37 17.15 -8.27
CA GLU A 58 -3.12 17.56 -7.09
C GLU A 58 -4.35 16.68 -6.82
N ASN A 59 -4.94 16.12 -7.89
CA ASN A 59 -6.08 15.21 -7.81
C ASN A 59 -5.67 13.74 -7.59
N ASN A 60 -4.37 13.45 -7.64
CA ASN A 60 -3.83 12.10 -7.63
C ASN A 60 -2.95 11.87 -6.40
N ARG A 61 -3.57 11.61 -5.25
CA ARG A 61 -2.85 11.26 -4.01
C ARG A 61 -2.48 9.77 -3.95
N ARG A 62 -1.43 9.45 -3.18
CA ARG A 62 -1.10 8.08 -2.80
C ARG A 62 -2.14 7.50 -1.83
N LEU A 63 -2.25 6.18 -1.80
CA LEU A 63 -3.03 5.47 -0.79
C LEU A 63 -2.49 5.78 0.60
N SER A 64 -3.39 6.08 1.53
CA SER A 64 -3.13 6.37 2.93
C SER A 64 -2.76 5.13 3.72
N VAL A 65 -2.18 5.35 4.91
CA VAL A 65 -1.86 4.27 5.86
C VAL A 65 -3.09 3.38 6.16
N LYS A 66 -4.27 3.98 6.32
CA LYS A 66 -5.49 3.22 6.61
C LYS A 66 -5.92 2.36 5.42
N GLU A 67 -5.81 2.88 4.21
CA GLU A 67 -6.17 2.18 2.99
C GLU A 67 -5.21 1.01 2.71
N ILE A 68 -3.90 1.23 2.80
CA ILE A 68 -2.92 0.14 2.57
C ILE A 68 -3.05 -0.98 3.61
N LYS A 69 -3.39 -0.65 4.86
CA LYS A 69 -3.64 -1.63 5.92
C LYS A 69 -4.84 -2.51 5.58
N ARG A 70 -5.94 -1.89 5.11
CA ARG A 70 -7.14 -2.61 4.69
C ARG A 70 -6.87 -3.50 3.50
N ILE A 71 -6.08 -3.04 2.52
CA ILE A 71 -5.65 -3.86 1.38
C ILE A 71 -4.84 -5.06 1.86
N GLN A 72 -3.96 -4.89 2.84
CA GLN A 72 -3.22 -5.98 3.49
C GLN A 72 -4.06 -6.78 4.51
N THR A 73 -5.37 -6.55 4.58
CA THR A 73 -6.34 -7.24 5.45
C THR A 73 -6.05 -7.11 6.95
N PHE A 74 -5.32 -6.08 7.37
CA PHE A 74 -5.20 -5.75 8.78
C PHE A 74 -6.55 -5.29 9.33
N PRO A 75 -6.94 -5.73 10.54
CA PRO A 75 -8.14 -5.21 11.17
C PRO A 75 -7.94 -3.72 11.53
N ASP A 76 -9.03 -2.95 11.48
CA ASP A 76 -8.98 -1.50 11.67
C ASP A 76 -8.41 -1.11 13.05
N TRP A 77 -8.62 -1.94 14.08
CA TRP A 77 -8.10 -1.74 15.45
C TRP A 77 -6.59 -1.99 15.59
N PHE A 78 -5.94 -2.67 14.64
CA PHE A 78 -4.52 -3.01 14.75
C PHE A 78 -3.65 -1.77 14.59
N TYR A 79 -2.90 -1.39 15.63
CA TYR A 79 -2.03 -0.23 15.58
C TYR A 79 -0.65 -0.58 15.01
N ILE A 80 -0.12 0.29 14.14
CA ILE A 80 1.24 0.18 13.61
C ILE A 80 2.06 1.34 14.16
N SER A 81 3.15 1.00 14.85
CA SER A 81 4.03 2.00 15.44
C SER A 81 4.76 2.81 14.37
N ASN A 82 4.76 4.13 14.52
CA ASN A 82 5.56 5.07 13.71
C ASN A 82 6.97 5.32 14.30
N GLY A 83 7.31 4.69 15.43
CA GLY A 83 8.58 4.82 16.13
C GLY A 83 8.66 6.06 17.05
N LYS A 84 9.44 5.97 18.12
CA LYS A 84 9.59 7.01 19.17
C LYS A 84 10.67 8.06 18.85
N ASN A 85 10.63 8.68 17.66
CA ASN A 85 11.59 9.75 17.33
C ASN A 85 10.86 11.06 17.07
N ASP A 86 11.03 11.99 18.01
CA ASP A 86 10.35 13.29 18.02
C ASP A 86 10.88 14.26 16.95
N GLY A 87 12.05 13.99 16.36
CA GLY A 87 12.67 14.81 15.30
C GLY A 87 12.44 14.35 13.85
N ILE A 88 11.60 13.35 13.59
CA ILE A 88 11.37 12.85 12.21
C ILE A 88 10.26 13.65 11.50
N ILE A 89 10.57 14.13 10.29
CA ILE A 89 9.64 14.75 9.33
C ILE A 89 8.48 13.80 9.02
N ASP A 90 7.25 14.29 8.87
CA ASP A 90 6.03 13.48 8.75
C ASP A 90 6.12 12.33 7.72
N ASN A 91 6.67 12.59 6.53
CA ASN A 91 6.87 11.56 5.52
C ASN A 91 7.83 10.45 5.95
N GLY A 92 8.84 10.74 6.77
CA GLY A 92 9.74 9.73 7.33
C GLY A 92 9.04 8.83 8.36
N ARG A 93 8.09 9.37 9.14
CA ARG A 93 7.25 8.58 10.04
C ARG A 93 6.29 7.69 9.24
N LEU A 94 5.68 8.25 8.20
CA LEU A 94 4.80 7.51 7.31
C LEU A 94 5.54 6.38 6.60
N ASP A 95 6.72 6.63 6.05
CA ASP A 95 7.51 5.63 5.33
C ASP A 95 7.84 4.41 6.20
N LYS A 96 8.09 4.60 7.51
CA LYS A 96 8.23 3.49 8.46
C LYS A 96 6.96 2.63 8.58
N ILE A 97 5.78 3.26 8.54
CA ILE A 97 4.50 2.54 8.55
C ILE A 97 4.31 1.82 7.21
N TYR A 98 4.53 2.48 6.07
CA TYR A 98 4.48 1.85 4.75
C TYR A 98 5.43 0.65 4.67
N LYS A 99 6.64 0.75 5.24
CA LYS A 99 7.60 -0.35 5.29
C LYS A 99 7.09 -1.56 6.07
N GLN A 100 6.48 -1.33 7.24
CA GLN A 100 5.89 -2.41 8.05
C GLN A 100 4.71 -3.07 7.33
N VAL A 101 3.81 -2.27 6.73
CA VAL A 101 2.64 -2.80 6.00
C VAL A 101 3.05 -3.51 4.71
N GLY A 102 3.98 -2.94 3.94
CA GLY A 102 4.40 -3.48 2.66
C GLY A 102 5.22 -4.77 2.76
N ASN A 103 6.00 -4.93 3.83
CA ASN A 103 6.73 -6.18 4.08
C ASN A 103 5.88 -7.28 4.74
N ALA A 104 4.70 -6.95 5.26
CA ALA A 104 3.83 -7.92 5.90
C ALA A 104 3.17 -8.84 4.87
N VAL A 105 2.92 -10.09 5.27
CA VAL A 105 2.03 -10.99 4.55
C VAL A 105 0.58 -10.58 4.86
N PRO A 106 -0.33 -10.50 3.87
CA PRO A 106 -1.73 -10.21 4.12
C PRO A 106 -2.31 -11.18 5.17
N VAL A 107 -2.97 -10.64 6.19
CA VAL A 107 -3.48 -11.41 7.35
C VAL A 107 -4.36 -12.58 6.92
N PHE A 108 -5.27 -12.38 5.96
CA PHE A 108 -6.13 -13.47 5.48
C PHE A 108 -5.38 -14.52 4.69
N LEU A 109 -4.35 -14.13 3.93
CA LEU A 109 -3.48 -15.09 3.25
C LEU A 109 -2.71 -15.94 4.26
N ALA A 110 -2.10 -15.30 5.27
CA ALA A 110 -1.40 -16.00 6.35
C ALA A 110 -2.33 -16.96 7.10
N ARG A 111 -3.57 -16.54 7.39
CA ARG A 111 -4.59 -17.39 8.03
C ARG A 111 -4.96 -18.59 7.18
N ALA A 112 -5.17 -18.41 5.87
CA ALA A 112 -5.53 -19.48 4.95
C ALA A 112 -4.44 -20.56 4.88
N VAL A 113 -3.15 -20.15 4.92
CA VAL A 113 -2.01 -21.08 4.94
C VAL A 113 -1.86 -21.75 6.30
N ALA A 114 -2.00 -21.01 7.40
CA ALA A 114 -1.78 -21.54 8.75
C ALA A 114 -2.90 -22.46 9.24
N LYS A 115 -4.15 -22.24 8.79
CA LYS A 115 -5.31 -23.02 9.23
C LYS A 115 -5.16 -24.55 9.06
N PRO A 116 -4.85 -25.09 7.86
CA PRO A 116 -4.72 -26.53 7.70
C PRO A 116 -3.58 -27.13 8.54
N ILE A 117 -2.49 -26.37 8.76
CA ILE A 117 -1.37 -26.78 9.61
C ILE A 117 -1.83 -26.88 11.08
N ALA A 118 -2.61 -25.89 11.55
CA ALA A 118 -3.16 -25.88 12.90
C ALA A 118 -4.18 -27.02 13.10
N ASP A 119 -5.07 -27.23 12.13
CA ASP A 119 -6.08 -28.31 12.18
C ASP A 119 -5.37 -29.68 12.27
N TRP A 120 -4.36 -29.91 11.43
CA TRP A 120 -3.53 -31.12 11.49
C TRP A 120 -2.82 -31.28 12.85
N ALA A 121 -2.23 -30.20 13.38
CA ALA A 121 -1.54 -30.26 14.66
C ALA A 121 -2.47 -30.65 15.82
N VAL A 122 -3.73 -30.20 15.79
CA VAL A 122 -4.74 -30.55 16.80
C VAL A 122 -5.16 -32.01 16.69
N GLU A 123 -5.29 -32.53 15.47
CA GLU A 123 -5.73 -33.91 15.23
C GLU A 123 -4.64 -34.95 15.54
N TYR A 124 -3.36 -34.66 15.25
CA TYR A 124 -2.27 -35.66 15.27
C TYR A 124 -1.20 -35.45 16.36
N ARG A 125 -1.24 -34.37 17.16
CA ARG A 125 -0.35 -34.22 18.34
C ARG A 125 -1.01 -34.52 19.69
N ARG A 126 -2.11 -35.30 19.71
CA ARG A 126 -2.61 -35.89 20.96
C ARG A 126 -1.85 -37.15 21.32
#